data_AF-A0A7S2MLH0-F1
#
_entry.id   AF-A0A7S2MLH0-F1
#
_cell.length_a   1.000
_cell.length_b   1.000
_cell.length_c   1.000
_cell.angle_alpha   90.00
_cell.angle_beta   90.00
_cell.angle_gamma   90.00
#
_symmetry.space_group_name_H-M   'P 1'
#
loop_
_entity.id
_entity.type
_entity.pdbx_description
1 polymer ?
#
loop_
_entity_poly.entity_id
_entity_poly.type
_entity_poly.pdbx_seq_one_letter_code
_entity_poly.pdbx_strand_id
1 'polypeptide(L)'
;SVYCVAPVTSGGRLEAGAEVDFWAVGVDCCSGTSADFQCGEYNNPKAYAGMRLLDDGQRPYFRLAVQQAEAAYKISSPHPVFLHWMQDPIAEMNAYPARSHRRFVVAVFCALVVQVFLVAMLATVLPQYSSH
;
A
#
# COMPACT_ATOMS: atom_id res chain seq x y z
N SER A 1 -8.52 8.62 13.76
CA SER A 1 -7.33 9.01 12.99
C SER A 1 -7.65 10.22 12.14
N VAL A 2 -6.66 11.09 11.98
CA VAL A 2 -6.68 12.23 11.06
C VAL A 2 -6.23 11.75 9.69
N TYR A 3 -7.00 12.04 8.64
CA TYR A 3 -6.65 11.70 7.26
C TYR A 3 -6.06 12.93 6.58
N CYS A 4 -4.82 12.80 6.14
CA CYS A 4 -4.02 13.88 5.59
C CYS A 4 -3.87 13.71 4.08
N VAL A 5 -4.02 14.81 3.35
CA VAL A 5 -3.86 14.85 1.89
C VAL A 5 -3.05 16.07 1.48
N ALA A 6 -2.22 15.93 0.45
CA ALA A 6 -1.50 17.04 -0.16
C ALA A 6 -1.52 16.90 -1.69
N PRO A 7 -1.82 17.98 -2.45
CA PRO A 7 -1.83 17.92 -3.90
C PRO A 7 -0.40 17.78 -4.46
N VAL A 8 -0.22 16.91 -5.44
CA VAL A 8 1.07 16.72 -6.14
C VAL A 8 1.07 17.57 -7.39
N THR A 9 2.01 18.51 -7.49
CA THR A 9 2.12 19.43 -8.64
C THR A 9 3.53 19.45 -9.21
N SER A 10 3.64 19.70 -10.50
CA SER A 10 4.92 19.83 -11.21
C SER A 10 5.52 21.22 -11.04
N GLY A 11 5.78 21.63 -9.79
CA GLY A 11 6.42 22.90 -9.45
C GLY A 11 5.57 24.15 -9.69
N GLY A 12 5.57 25.07 -8.73
CA GLY A 12 4.82 26.33 -8.79
C GLY A 12 3.71 26.43 -7.74
N ARG A 13 3.12 27.62 -7.62
CA ARG A 13 1.93 27.83 -6.80
C ARG A 13 0.70 27.32 -7.55
N LEU A 14 -0.14 26.56 -6.87
CA LEU A 14 -1.47 26.24 -7.35
C LEU A 14 -2.28 27.52 -7.45
N GLU A 15 -2.78 27.81 -8.65
CA GLU A 15 -3.74 28.89 -8.86
C GLU A 15 -5.15 28.43 -8.52
N ALA A 16 -6.01 29.39 -8.15
CA ALA A 16 -7.42 29.12 -7.96
C ALA A 16 -8.04 28.68 -9.30
N GLY A 17 -8.72 27.54 -9.30
CA GLY A 17 -9.28 26.89 -10.48
C GLY A 17 -8.36 25.83 -11.11
N ALA A 18 -7.18 25.57 -10.53
CA ALA A 18 -6.33 24.48 -10.99
C ALA A 18 -6.99 23.10 -10.75
N GLU A 19 -6.81 22.21 -11.72
CA GLU A 19 -7.24 20.82 -11.64
C GLU A 19 -6.07 19.94 -11.22
N VAL A 20 -6.22 19.20 -10.12
CA VAL A 20 -5.19 18.31 -9.58
C VAL A 20 -5.80 16.97 -9.24
N ASP A 21 -5.38 15.94 -9.94
CA ASP A 21 -5.86 14.58 -9.68
C ASP A 21 -4.91 13.75 -8.82
N PHE A 22 -3.64 14.14 -8.68
CA PHE A 22 -2.67 13.38 -7.90
C PHE A 22 -2.55 13.90 -6.47
N TRP A 23 -2.74 13.01 -5.50
CA TRP A 23 -2.74 13.35 -4.08
C TRP A 23 -1.80 12.44 -3.29
N ALA A 24 -0.88 13.05 -2.54
CA ALA A 24 -0.10 12.39 -1.52
C ALA A 24 -0.98 12.20 -0.27
N VAL A 25 -1.03 10.99 0.29
CA VAL A 25 -1.93 10.65 1.39
C VAL A 25 -1.25 9.93 2.54
N GLY A 26 -1.80 10.09 3.74
CA GLY A 26 -1.55 9.21 4.87
C GLY A 26 -2.32 9.62 6.13
N VAL A 27 -2.08 8.91 7.23
CA VAL A 27 -2.88 9.03 8.46
C VAL A 27 -2.01 9.54 9.61
N ASP A 28 -2.61 10.37 10.47
CA ASP A 28 -2.04 10.84 11.73
C ASP A 28 -0.65 11.54 11.57
N CYS A 29 -0.46 12.27 10.47
CA CYS A 29 0.81 12.94 10.09
C CYS A 29 0.64 14.42 9.72
N CYS A 30 -0.47 15.03 10.12
CA CYS A 30 -0.77 16.45 9.94
C CYS A 30 -1.67 16.91 11.09
N SER A 31 -1.70 18.22 11.35
CA SER A 31 -2.56 18.84 12.35
C SER A 31 -4.06 18.80 12.01
N GLY A 32 -4.40 18.54 10.74
CA GLY A 32 -5.78 18.56 10.22
C GLY A 32 -6.39 19.95 10.10
N THR A 33 -5.68 21.00 10.53
CA THR A 33 -6.17 22.39 10.53
C THR A 33 -5.26 23.35 9.77
N SER A 34 -3.98 23.01 9.64
CA SER A 34 -2.99 23.76 8.90
C SER A 34 -2.44 22.96 7.71
N ALA A 35 -1.72 23.65 6.83
CA ALA A 35 -1.10 23.05 5.65
C ALA A 35 0.24 22.36 6.00
N ASP A 36 0.21 21.43 6.96
CA ASP A 36 1.38 20.80 7.57
C ASP A 36 1.49 19.29 7.23
N PHE A 37 1.47 18.96 5.96
CA PHE A 37 1.61 17.57 5.51
C PHE A 37 3.03 17.03 5.77
N GLN A 38 3.15 16.03 6.65
CA GLN A 38 4.43 15.41 7.03
C GLN A 38 4.43 13.88 6.83
N CYS A 39 3.61 13.38 5.91
CA CYS A 39 3.50 11.95 5.64
C CYS A 39 4.57 11.45 4.67
N GLY A 40 5.02 10.21 4.88
CA GLY A 40 6.00 9.55 4.01
C GLY A 40 7.36 10.23 4.05
N GLU A 41 8.03 10.27 2.91
CA GLU A 41 9.35 10.91 2.78
C GLU A 41 9.24 12.42 2.50
N TYR A 42 8.37 13.13 3.24
CA TYR A 42 8.11 14.57 3.02
C TYR A 42 9.37 15.44 3.11
N ASN A 43 10.35 15.01 3.92
CA ASN A 43 11.62 15.71 4.15
C ASN A 43 12.73 15.30 3.18
N ASN A 44 12.47 14.35 2.27
CA ASN A 44 13.45 13.88 1.30
C ASN A 44 13.29 14.65 -0.02
N PRO A 45 14.25 15.50 -0.42
CA PRO A 45 14.16 16.25 -1.68
C PRO A 45 14.24 15.34 -2.91
N LYS A 46 14.65 14.08 -2.75
CA LYS A 46 14.66 13.06 -3.81
C LYS A 46 13.35 12.29 -3.89
N ALA A 47 12.39 12.53 -2.99
CA ALA A 47 11.07 11.93 -3.08
C ALA A 47 10.23 12.68 -4.11
N TYR A 48 9.98 12.06 -5.26
CA TYR A 48 9.13 12.58 -6.34
C TYR A 48 8.21 11.49 -6.91
N ALA A 49 8.09 10.37 -6.21
CA ALA A 49 7.29 9.24 -6.61
C ALA A 49 6.29 8.87 -5.52
N GLY A 50 5.38 7.95 -5.83
CA GLY A 50 4.45 7.46 -4.84
C GLY A 50 3.83 6.11 -5.20
N MET A 51 3.49 5.35 -4.17
CA MET A 51 2.82 4.06 -4.31
C MET A 51 1.31 4.24 -4.18
N ARG A 52 0.54 3.67 -5.12
CA ARG A 52 -0.92 3.81 -5.11
C ARG A 52 -1.56 3.15 -3.87
N LEU A 53 -2.51 3.87 -3.25
CA LEU A 53 -3.34 3.32 -2.18
C LEU A 53 -4.30 2.25 -2.75
N LEU A 54 -4.17 1.02 -2.26
CA LEU A 54 -5.02 -0.11 -2.63
C LEU A 54 -6.16 -0.38 -1.63
N ASP A 55 -6.08 0.16 -0.42
CA ASP A 55 -7.08 -0.08 0.62
C ASP A 55 -8.37 0.70 0.35
N ASP A 56 -9.41 -0.02 -0.07
CA ASP A 56 -10.74 0.54 -0.35
C ASP A 56 -11.44 1.08 0.90
N GLY A 57 -11.11 0.59 2.10
CA GLY A 57 -11.70 1.05 3.34
C GLY A 57 -11.30 2.49 3.70
N GLN A 58 -10.10 2.92 3.30
CA GLN A 58 -9.58 4.26 3.59
C GLN A 58 -9.92 5.29 2.52
N ARG A 59 -10.19 4.85 1.29
CA ARG A 59 -10.47 5.73 0.13
C ARG A 59 -11.58 6.75 0.37
N PRO A 60 -12.73 6.42 0.99
CA PRO A 60 -13.78 7.39 1.24
C PRO A 60 -13.33 8.54 2.16
N TYR A 61 -12.51 8.23 3.17
CA TYR A 61 -12.01 9.23 4.12
C TYR A 61 -11.00 10.18 3.46
N PHE A 62 -10.10 9.66 2.62
CA PHE A 62 -9.21 10.51 1.83
C PHE A 62 -9.96 11.36 0.82
N ARG A 63 -11.05 10.86 0.24
CA ARG A 63 -11.92 11.65 -0.64
C ARG A 63 -12.57 12.82 0.09
N LEU A 64 -13.02 12.63 1.33
CA LEU A 64 -13.55 13.71 2.16
C LEU A 64 -12.48 14.77 2.46
N ALA A 65 -11.25 14.34 2.76
CA ALA A 65 -10.13 15.27 2.97
C ALA A 65 -9.78 16.07 1.70
N VAL A 66 -9.84 15.44 0.51
CA VAL A 66 -9.68 16.14 -0.77
C VAL A 66 -10.78 17.18 -0.96
N GLN A 67 -12.04 16.84 -0.70
CA GLN A 67 -13.16 17.81 -0.81
C GLN A 67 -12.99 19.02 0.11
N GLN A 68 -12.45 18.81 1.31
CA GLN A 68 -12.13 19.91 2.22
C GLN A 68 -11.01 20.80 1.66
N ALA A 69 -9.96 20.20 1.09
CA ALA A 69 -8.88 20.93 0.45
C ALA A 69 -9.33 21.69 -0.80
N GLU A 70 -10.18 21.10 -1.64
CA GLU A 70 -10.81 21.74 -2.80
C GLU A 70 -11.54 23.02 -2.41
N ALA A 71 -12.38 22.94 -1.36
CA ALA A 71 -13.13 24.09 -0.85
C ALA A 71 -12.21 25.17 -0.24
N ALA A 72 -11.16 24.77 0.47
CA ALA A 72 -10.22 25.70 1.11
C ALA A 72 -9.33 26.44 0.12
N TYR A 73 -8.82 25.74 -0.90
CA TYR A 73 -7.85 26.27 -1.86
C TYR A 73 -8.44 26.64 -3.22
N LYS A 74 -9.76 26.46 -3.41
CA LYS A 74 -10.48 26.72 -4.67
C LYS A 74 -9.87 25.96 -5.86
N ILE A 75 -9.52 24.70 -5.63
CA ILE A 75 -9.00 23.78 -6.65
C ILE A 75 -10.04 22.69 -6.93
N SER A 76 -9.86 21.93 -8.01
CA SER A 76 -10.78 20.85 -8.41
C SER A 76 -10.02 19.54 -8.63
N SER A 77 -10.61 18.42 -8.24
CA SER A 77 -10.10 17.06 -8.41
C SER A 77 -11.25 16.11 -8.75
N PRO A 78 -11.68 16.05 -10.02
CA PRO A 78 -12.77 15.17 -10.42
C PRO A 78 -12.44 13.68 -10.20
N HIS A 79 -11.17 13.30 -10.37
CA HIS A 79 -10.72 11.92 -10.34
C HIS A 79 -9.47 11.74 -9.46
N PRO A 80 -9.61 11.85 -8.12
CA PRO A 80 -8.47 11.80 -7.22
C PRO A 80 -7.80 10.42 -7.22
N VAL A 81 -6.51 10.41 -7.53
CA VAL A 81 -5.58 9.28 -7.43
C VAL A 81 -4.74 9.44 -6.16
N PHE A 82 -4.92 8.52 -5.23
CA PHE A 82 -4.24 8.54 -3.94
C PHE A 82 -2.92 7.76 -3.97
N LEU A 83 -1.85 8.42 -3.53
CA LEU A 83 -0.48 7.91 -3.52
C LEU A 83 0.16 8.09 -2.14
N HIS A 84 0.90 7.10 -1.66
CA HIS A 84 1.83 7.26 -0.54
C HIS A 84 3.13 7.86 -1.04
N TRP A 85 3.58 8.95 -0.43
CA TRP A 85 4.75 9.72 -0.87
C TRP A 85 6.08 9.04 -0.50
N MET A 86 6.93 8.74 -1.49
CA MET A 86 8.21 8.05 -1.29
C MET A 86 9.20 8.29 -2.44
N GLN A 87 10.49 8.03 -2.22
CA GLN A 87 11.50 8.16 -3.28
C GLN A 87 11.46 7.01 -4.28
N ASP A 88 11.34 5.77 -3.82
CA ASP A 88 11.45 4.60 -4.69
C ASP A 88 10.32 3.59 -4.44
N PRO A 89 9.18 3.72 -5.15
CA PRO A 89 8.09 2.77 -5.04
C PRO A 89 8.43 1.41 -5.65
N ILE A 90 9.40 1.34 -6.57
CA ILE A 90 9.79 0.09 -7.22
C ILE A 90 10.62 -0.76 -6.26
N ALA A 91 11.57 -0.16 -5.55
CA ALA A 91 12.33 -0.86 -4.52
C ALA A 91 11.43 -1.40 -3.40
N GLU A 92 10.47 -0.61 -2.91
CA GLU A 92 9.51 -1.07 -1.90
C GLU A 92 8.61 -2.19 -2.45
N MET A 93 8.15 -2.05 -3.70
CA MET A 93 7.37 -3.10 -4.35
C MET A 93 8.16 -4.41 -4.52
N ASN A 94 9.44 -4.31 -4.85
CA ASN A 94 10.37 -5.43 -4.98
C ASN A 94 10.80 -6.03 -3.63
N ALA A 95 10.60 -5.31 -2.52
CA ALA A 95 10.82 -5.83 -1.18
C ALA A 95 9.68 -6.75 -0.70
N TYR A 96 8.46 -6.65 -1.26
CA TYR A 96 7.36 -7.56 -0.92
C TYR A 96 7.68 -9.05 -1.21
N PRO A 97 8.26 -9.42 -2.37
CA PRO A 97 8.76 -10.78 -2.63
C PRO A 97 9.74 -11.29 -1.56
N ALA A 98 10.69 -10.46 -1.13
CA ALA A 98 11.72 -10.87 -0.17
C ALA A 98 11.13 -11.23 1.21
N ARG A 99 10.08 -10.54 1.65
CA ARG A 99 9.35 -10.88 2.89
C ARG A 99 8.44 -12.10 2.72
N SER A 100 7.88 -12.31 1.52
CA SER A 100 7.01 -13.45 1.23
C SER A 100 7.77 -14.77 1.09
N HIS A 101 9.01 -14.73 0.57
CA HIS A 101 9.85 -15.89 0.32
C HIS A 101 10.04 -16.77 1.57
N ARG A 102 10.27 -16.17 2.75
CA ARG A 102 10.46 -16.93 4.00
C ARG A 102 9.22 -17.77 4.37
N ARG A 103 8.03 -17.19 4.27
CA ARG A 103 6.77 -17.90 4.61
C ARG A 103 6.47 -18.99 3.60
N PHE A 104 6.69 -18.70 2.32
CA PHE A 104 6.52 -19.67 1.24
C PHE A 104 7.44 -20.88 1.41
N VAL A 105 8.74 -20.66 1.65
CA VAL A 105 9.72 -21.73 1.86
C VAL A 105 9.34 -22.61 3.06
N VAL A 106 8.97 -22.00 4.20
CA VAL A 106 8.53 -22.77 5.38
C VAL A 106 7.29 -23.61 5.06
N ALA A 107 6.30 -23.04 4.37
CA ALA A 107 5.09 -23.78 3.98
C ALA A 107 5.41 -24.96 3.04
N VAL A 108 6.31 -24.77 2.06
CA VAL A 108 6.76 -25.82 1.15
C VAL A 108 7.46 -26.95 1.90
N PHE A 109 8.39 -26.62 2.81
CA PHE A 109 9.06 -27.64 3.62
C PHE A 109 8.08 -28.41 4.50
N CYS A 110 7.14 -27.73 5.18
CA CYS A 110 6.10 -28.40 5.96
C CYS A 110 5.23 -29.33 5.10
N ALA A 111 4.82 -28.87 3.91
CA ALA A 111 4.01 -29.67 2.99
C ALA A 111 4.76 -30.92 2.50
N LEU A 112 6.05 -30.81 2.20
CA LEU A 112 6.89 -31.94 1.79
C LEU A 112 7.02 -32.99 2.91
N VAL A 113 7.24 -32.56 4.15
CA VAL A 113 7.32 -33.47 5.30
C VAL A 113 6.01 -34.24 5.48
N VAL A 114 4.88 -33.53 5.40
CA VAL A 114 3.54 -34.15 5.50
C VAL A 114 3.31 -35.13 4.35
N GLN A 115 3.69 -34.77 3.12
CA GLN A 115 3.53 -35.65 1.95
C GLN A 115 4.34 -36.93 2.06
N VAL A 116 5.61 -36.84 2.50
CA VAL A 116 6.47 -38.01 2.73
C VAL A 116 5.90 -38.90 3.82
N PHE A 117 5.41 -38.33 4.91
CA PHE A 117 4.78 -39.07 6.00
C PHE A 117 3.52 -39.83 5.52
N LEU A 118 2.65 -39.16 4.77
CA LEU A 118 1.44 -39.78 4.22
C LEU A 118 1.75 -40.94 3.26
N VAL A 119 2.74 -40.77 2.38
CA VAL A 119 3.18 -41.82 1.45
C VAL A 119 3.79 -43.02 2.21
N ALA A 120 4.60 -42.78 3.24
CA ALA A 120 5.18 -43.84 4.05
C ALA A 120 4.11 -44.63 4.84
N MET A 121 3.13 -43.94 5.41
CA MET A 121 1.98 -44.57 6.06
C MET A 121 1.17 -45.40 5.06
N LEU A 122 0.89 -44.86 3.87
CA LEU A 122 0.18 -45.62 2.84
C LEU A 122 0.96 -46.88 2.42
N ALA A 123 2.27 -46.75 2.21
CA ALA A 123 3.15 -47.85 1.77
C ALA A 123 3.29 -48.96 2.80
N THR A 124 3.17 -48.66 4.10
CA THR A 124 3.23 -49.67 5.18
C THR A 124 1.89 -50.36 5.42
N VAL A 125 0.77 -49.67 5.17
CA VAL A 125 -0.59 -50.20 5.38
C VAL A 125 -1.10 -51.02 4.18
N LEU A 126 -0.77 -50.62 2.94
CA LEU A 126 -1.17 -51.34 1.72
C LEU A 126 -0.81 -52.84 1.69
N PRO A 127 0.42 -53.28 2.04
CA PRO A 127 0.77 -54.71 2.02
C PRO A 127 0.02 -55.55 3.08
N GLN A 128 -0.49 -54.92 4.15
CA GLN A 128 -1.32 -55.63 5.14
C GLN A 128 -2.74 -55.88 4.63
N TYR A 129 -3.24 -55.08 3.68
CA TYR A 129 -4.57 -55.25 3.12
C TYR A 129 -4.61 -56.21 1.91
N SER A 130 -3.51 -56.37 1.17
CA SER A 130 -3.46 -57.27 0.01
C SER A 130 -3.19 -58.74 0.34
N SER A 131 -3.00 -59.07 1.63
CA SER A 131 -2.70 -60.43 2.12
C SER A 131 -3.90 -61.11 2.79
N HIS A 132 -5.05 -60.44 2.81
CA HIS A 132 -6.38 -60.98 3.14
C HIS A 132 -7.24 -61.05 1.87
#